data_AF-A0A699XLZ3-F1
#
_entry.id   AF-A0A699XLZ3-F1
#
_cell.length_a   1.000
_cell.length_b   1.000
_cell.length_c   1.000
_cell.angle_alpha   90.00
_cell.angle_beta   90.00
_cell.angle_gamma   90.00
#
_symmetry.space_group_name_H-M   'P 1'
#
loop_
_entity.id
_entity.type
_entity.pdbx_description
1 polymer ?
#
loop_
_entity_poly.entity_id
_entity_poly.type
_entity_poly.pdbx_seq_one_letter_code
_entity_poly.pdbx_strand_id
1 'polypeptide(L)' 'IRHPNALHPDNVMAYDNAVSALGKVCHFHRDSIDSAQVIPA' A
#
# COMPACT_ATOMS: atom_id res chain seq x y z
N ILE A 1 11.28 7.94 -0.38
CA ILE A 1 10.92 7.63 -1.78
C ILE A 1 12.16 7.87 -2.65
N ARG A 2 12.92 6.84 -3.03
CA ARG A 2 14.22 6.96 -3.74
C ARG A 2 14.13 6.72 -5.26
N HIS A 3 12.93 6.58 -5.81
CA HIS A 3 12.74 6.35 -7.25
C HIS A 3 12.42 7.67 -7.97
N PRO A 4 13.13 8.05 -9.04
CA PRO A 4 12.91 9.31 -9.77
C PRO A 4 11.46 9.48 -10.26
N ASN A 5 10.82 8.37 -10.65
CA ASN A 5 9.44 8.37 -11.14
C ASN A 5 8.38 8.36 -10.04
N ALA A 6 8.75 8.19 -8.77
CA ALA A 6 7.75 8.06 -7.70
C ALA A 6 7.06 9.38 -7.32
N LEU A 7 7.56 10.51 -7.83
CA LEU A 7 6.90 11.82 -7.75
C LEU A 7 6.06 12.14 -9.00
N HIS A 8 6.00 11.23 -9.98
CA HIS A 8 5.12 11.40 -11.13
C HIS A 8 3.65 11.40 -10.65
N PRO A 9 2.80 12.34 -11.07
CA PRO A 9 1.43 12.47 -10.57
C PRO A 9 0.63 11.16 -10.60
N ASP A 10 0.76 10.40 -11.69
CA ASP A 10 0.10 9.09 -11.84
C ASP A 10 0.58 8.06 -10.82
N ASN A 11 1.88 8.10 -10.47
CA ASN A 11 2.47 7.18 -9.50
C ASN A 11 2.13 7.59 -8.06
N VAL A 12 1.93 8.88 -7.80
CA VAL A 12 1.44 9.38 -6.51
C VAL A 12 0.00 8.91 -6.27
N MET A 13 -0.88 9.04 -7.26
CA MET A 13 -2.25 8.54 -7.17
C MET A 13 -2.30 7.01 -7.06
N ALA A 14 -1.47 6.30 -7.82
CA ALA A 14 -1.38 4.84 -7.72
C ALA A 14 -0.89 4.39 -6.34
N TYR A 15 0.06 5.10 -5.74
CA TYR A 15 0.54 4.83 -4.39
C TYR A 15 -0.56 5.07 -3.35
N ASP A 16 -1.27 6.18 -3.43
CA ASP A 16 -2.39 6.48 -2.51
C ASP A 16 -3.51 5.42 -2.62
N ASN A 17 -3.86 5.02 -3.84
CA ASN A 17 -4.81 3.94 -4.08
C ASN A 17 -4.35 2.61 -3.49
N ALA A 18 -3.07 2.25 -3.66
CA ALA A 18 -2.51 1.03 -3.10
C ALA A 18 -2.54 1.04 -1.56
N VAL A 19 -2.17 2.17 -0.94
CA VAL A 19 -2.20 2.33 0.53
C VAL A 19 -3.63 2.29 1.07
N SER A 20 -4.58 2.95 0.41
CA SER A 20 -5.99 2.93 0.80
C SER A 20 -6.62 1.54 0.66
N ALA A 21 -6.33 0.85 -0.45
CA ALA A 21 -6.77 -0.53 -0.66
C ALA A 21 -6.19 -1.46 0.40
N LEU A 22 -4.90 -1.31 0.72
CA LEU A 22 -4.25 -2.07 1.78
C LEU A 22 -4.89 -1.81 3.15
N GLY A 23 -5.18 -0.56 3.48
CA GLY A 23 -5.88 -0.19 4.71
C GLY A 23 -7.26 -0.85 4.82
N LYS A 24 -8.04 -0.87 3.73
CA LYS A 24 -9.34 -1.56 3.67
C LYS A 24 -9.20 -3.06 3.84
N VAL A 25 -8.23 -3.67 3.16
CA VAL A 25 -7.96 -5.11 3.23
C VAL A 25 -7.55 -5.49 4.65
N CYS A 26 -6.60 -4.78 5.27
CA CYS A 26 -6.22 -4.98 6.68
C CYS A 26 -7.38 -4.76 7.66
N HIS A 27 -8.30 -3.85 7.37
CA HIS A 27 -9.44 -3.55 8.25
C HIS A 27 -10.54 -4.61 8.18
N PHE A 28 -10.92 -5.04 6.97
CA PHE A 28 -12.05 -5.96 6.76
C PHE A 28 -11.65 -7.44 6.76
N HIS A 29 -10.37 -7.75 6.51
CA HIS A 29 -9.88 -9.12 6.35
C HIS A 29 -8.66 -9.41 7.23
N ARG A 30 -8.58 -8.77 8.41
CA ARG A 30 -7.46 -8.87 9.36
C ARG A 30 -7.03 -10.32 9.68
N ASP A 31 -7.99 -11.22 9.77
CA ASP A 31 -7.75 -12.63 10.09
C ASP A 31 -7.35 -13.48 8.86
N SER A 32 -7.48 -12.92 7.65
CA SER A 32 -7.15 -13.59 6.38
C SER A 32 -5.82 -13.11 5.78
N ILE A 33 -5.14 -12.13 6.39
CA ILE A 33 -3.93 -11.51 5.86
C ILE A 33 -2.79 -11.74 6.84
N ASP A 34 -1.70 -12.35 6.37
CA ASP A 34 -0.46 -12.40 7.12
C ASP A 34 0.17 -11.00 7.14
N SER A 35 -0.09 -10.26 8.22
CA SER A 35 0.44 -8.91 8.44
C SER A 35 1.97 -8.83 8.33
N ALA A 36 2.69 -9.93 8.55
CA ALA A 36 4.14 -9.99 8.43
C ALA A 36 4.63 -9.99 6.97
N GLN A 37 3.78 -10.31 6.00
CA GLN A 37 4.10 -10.18 4.57
C GLN A 37 3.69 -8.83 3.98
N VAL A 38 2.83 -8.10 4.68
CA VAL A 38 2.28 -6.82 4.22
C VAL A 38 3.05 -5.63 4.79
N ILE A 39 3.61 -5.77 5.99
CA ILE A 39 4.49 -4.76 6.60
C ILE A 39 5.93 -5.28 6.52
N PRO A 40 6.80 -4.71 5.67
CA PRO A 40 8.22 -5.03 5.68
C PRO A 40 8.82 -4.60 7.03
N ALA A 41 9.67 -5.45 7.62
CA ALA A 41 10.45 -5.16 8.83
C ALA A 41 11.49 -4.04 8.63
#